data_AF-A0A977PIL6-F1
#
_entry.id   AF-A0A977PIL6-F1
#
_cell.length_a   1.000
_cell.length_b   1.000
_cell.length_c   1.000
_cell.angle_alpha   90.00
_cell.angle_beta   90.00
_cell.angle_gamma   90.00
#
_symmetry.space_group_name_H-M   'P 1'
#
loop_
_entity.id
_entity.type
_entity.pdbx_description
1 polymer ?
#
loop_
_entity_poly.entity_id
_entity_poly.type
_entity_poly.pdbx_seq_one_letter_code
_entity_poly.pdbx_strand_id
1 'polypeptide(L)'
;MDKNFEYIQIRVASPSRIRSWSTRTLPSGRVLGEVLSSDTLNYKTLRPEINGLFCERIFGPIKNWECACGRYKRQKIRKNLVFCSSCQVEVTESKIRRYRLGFLELVLPIVHILYLKYISILLDIKLVDIKKIIYFKSFLSLQDNFLDDLELNSFFGAEALHKILKEINLGIIAFQLGESAFYLNSGLSLKNFQVKKNKVIRRLRLINHLLKMKIKPEWMIISSLPILPPDLRPIILLENDYFASSDLNVLYKRIINCNNRLSYLKKCLVTEILVNNERRFLQESIDSLFLSNKQSVKSNSDMFNTSRSLKSLSSIVSGKQGRFRQNLLGKRVDYSGRTVIVVEPELKLFECGLPKEVALELFKPLVIFKLISLRLSRSVRSAKLKILQKEIKLWKILKIVVKNHPILLNRAPTLHRLGIQAFLPKLNDFKTVQLHPLVCSAFNADFDGDQMAIHVPLSIESQAEARLLMLASNNWLSPANGSPIMTLTQDMVLGIYFLTLENLSLFNLFNKFFYFNNKFDVFLALERDKISMQTFIWLKLQNHFFSEIESYQSFIKLNVQEKILIKKIDLKESFDFIRTTPGRIVFDQAIREFL
;
A
#
# COMPACT_ATOMS: atom_id res chain seq x y z
N MET A 1 -11.38 -21.81 -7.11
CA MET A 1 -12.50 -20.90 -7.40
C MET A 1 -12.59 -19.93 -6.24
N ASP A 2 -12.04 -18.75 -6.43
CA ASP A 2 -12.13 -17.69 -5.44
C ASP A 2 -13.59 -17.24 -5.40
N LYS A 3 -14.24 -17.42 -4.24
CA LYS A 3 -15.59 -16.89 -4.04
C LYS A 3 -15.45 -15.37 -4.02
N ASN A 4 -15.74 -14.73 -5.14
CA ASN A 4 -15.83 -13.28 -5.22
C ASN A 4 -16.91 -12.85 -4.21
N PHE A 5 -16.48 -12.15 -3.16
CA PHE A 5 -17.38 -11.58 -2.17
C PHE A 5 -17.61 -10.12 -2.56
N GLU A 6 -18.86 -9.68 -2.57
CA GLU A 6 -19.22 -8.29 -2.89
C GLU A 6 -19.13 -7.38 -1.66
N TYR A 7 -19.36 -7.96 -0.46
CA TYR A 7 -19.45 -7.20 0.78
C TYR A 7 -18.61 -7.83 1.89
N ILE A 8 -17.99 -6.98 2.70
CA ILE A 8 -17.30 -7.37 3.95
C ILE A 8 -18.08 -6.77 5.12
N GLN A 9 -18.47 -7.61 6.08
CA GLN A 9 -19.14 -7.18 7.30
C GLN A 9 -18.28 -7.43 8.54
N ILE A 10 -18.22 -6.45 9.44
CA ILE A 10 -17.54 -6.55 10.73
C ILE A 10 -18.60 -6.58 11.85
N ARG A 11 -18.43 -7.49 12.81
CA ARG A 11 -19.31 -7.63 14.00
C ARG A 11 -18.49 -7.94 15.24
N VAL A 12 -19.05 -7.65 16.41
CA VAL A 12 -18.50 -8.11 17.70
C VAL A 12 -18.55 -9.63 17.75
N ALA A 13 -17.44 -10.26 18.14
CA ALA A 13 -17.37 -11.71 18.24
C ALA A 13 -17.92 -12.18 19.60
N SER A 14 -18.89 -13.10 19.58
CA SER A 14 -19.33 -13.76 20.80
C SER A 14 -18.28 -14.75 21.31
N PRO A 15 -18.27 -15.09 22.62
CA PRO A 15 -17.39 -16.12 23.14
C PRO A 15 -17.55 -17.48 22.45
N SER A 16 -18.80 -17.87 22.15
CA SER A 16 -19.11 -19.08 21.38
C SER A 16 -18.51 -19.05 19.98
N ARG A 17 -18.49 -17.89 19.32
CA ARG A 17 -17.90 -17.72 18.00
C ARG A 17 -16.37 -17.80 18.06
N ILE A 18 -15.74 -17.23 19.09
CA ILE A 18 -14.29 -17.34 19.31
C ILE A 18 -13.88 -18.80 19.50
N ARG A 19 -14.64 -19.56 20.31
CA ARG A 19 -14.48 -21.01 20.43
C ARG A 19 -14.63 -21.69 19.07
N SER A 20 -15.68 -21.40 18.31
CA SER A 20 -15.91 -22.05 17.00
C SER A 20 -14.75 -21.89 16.00
N TRP A 21 -13.98 -20.80 16.07
CA TRP A 21 -12.82 -20.57 15.19
C TRP A 21 -11.61 -21.44 15.52
N SER A 22 -11.52 -21.90 16.76
CA SER A 22 -10.33 -22.49 17.34
C SER A 22 -10.55 -23.94 17.78
N THR A 23 -11.77 -24.29 18.20
CA THR A 23 -12.15 -25.62 18.65
C THR A 23 -12.19 -26.62 17.51
N ARG A 24 -11.64 -27.80 17.75
CA ARG A 24 -11.69 -28.95 16.84
C ARG A 24 -11.95 -30.22 17.62
N THR A 25 -12.75 -31.11 17.07
CA THR A 25 -13.00 -32.42 17.66
C THR A 25 -12.10 -33.45 17.01
N LEU A 26 -11.31 -34.15 17.83
CA LEU A 26 -10.60 -35.34 17.40
C LEU A 26 -11.59 -36.48 17.09
N PRO A 27 -11.19 -37.51 16.32
CA PRO A 27 -12.00 -38.72 16.15
C PRO A 27 -12.36 -39.42 17.47
N SER A 28 -11.59 -39.17 18.54
CA SER A 28 -11.85 -39.65 19.90
C SER A 28 -12.89 -38.83 20.69
N GLY A 29 -13.50 -37.81 20.09
CA GLY A 29 -14.46 -36.91 20.75
C GLY A 29 -13.84 -35.81 21.62
N ARG A 30 -12.51 -35.77 21.79
CA ARG A 30 -11.82 -34.72 22.57
C ARG A 30 -11.77 -33.40 21.81
N VAL A 31 -12.11 -32.31 22.50
CA VAL A 31 -11.99 -30.94 21.97
C VAL A 31 -10.56 -30.43 22.13
N LEU A 32 -9.98 -29.94 21.04
CA LEU A 32 -8.68 -29.27 20.95
C LEU A 32 -8.87 -27.79 20.63
N GLY A 33 -7.90 -26.96 20.99
CA GLY A 33 -7.86 -25.54 20.60
C GLY A 33 -7.40 -24.61 21.71
N GLU A 34 -7.52 -25.07 22.96
CA GLU A 34 -7.15 -24.30 24.14
C GLU A 34 -5.64 -24.35 24.41
N VAL A 35 -5.06 -23.17 24.67
CA VAL A 35 -3.66 -23.01 25.09
C VAL A 35 -3.62 -22.88 26.60
N LEU A 36 -2.92 -23.81 27.27
CA LEU A 36 -2.87 -23.89 28.73
C LEU A 36 -1.54 -23.40 29.30
N SER A 37 -0.43 -23.71 28.64
CA SER A 37 0.91 -23.33 29.10
C SER A 37 1.42 -22.08 28.39
N SER A 38 2.21 -21.30 29.11
CA SER A 38 2.84 -20.07 28.60
C SER A 38 4.11 -20.36 27.78
N ASP A 39 4.55 -21.62 27.80
CA ASP A 39 5.78 -22.09 27.20
C ASP A 39 5.71 -22.07 25.67
N THR A 40 6.87 -21.90 25.05
CA THR A 40 6.98 -21.69 23.60
C THR A 40 7.66 -22.86 22.93
N LEU A 41 8.99 -22.91 23.01
CA LEU A 41 9.84 -23.97 22.50
C LEU A 41 10.69 -24.51 23.65
N ASN A 42 10.99 -25.81 23.58
CA ASN A 42 11.97 -26.41 24.47
C ASN A 42 13.38 -25.98 24.03
N TYR A 43 14.16 -25.43 24.96
CA TYR A 43 15.49 -24.89 24.70
C TYR A 43 16.50 -25.92 24.17
N LYS A 44 16.38 -27.21 24.52
CA LYS A 44 17.29 -28.26 24.06
C LYS A 44 16.94 -28.79 22.68
N THR A 45 15.66 -29.06 22.45
CA THR A 45 15.20 -29.76 21.24
C THR A 45 14.68 -28.83 20.16
N LEU A 46 14.48 -27.55 20.48
CA LEU A 46 13.84 -26.53 19.63
C LEU A 46 12.43 -26.91 19.16
N ARG A 47 11.85 -27.96 19.77
CA ARG A 47 10.49 -28.42 19.48
C ARG A 47 9.49 -27.63 20.30
N PRO A 48 8.29 -27.37 19.75
CA PRO A 48 7.24 -26.66 20.47
C PRO A 48 6.71 -27.51 21.61
N GLU A 49 6.43 -26.84 22.72
CA GLU A 49 5.88 -27.49 23.89
C GLU A 49 4.41 -27.88 23.69
N ILE A 50 3.99 -28.93 24.38
CA ILE A 50 2.61 -29.42 24.35
C ILE A 50 1.73 -28.41 25.11
N ASN A 51 0.57 -28.07 24.56
CA ASN A 51 -0.37 -27.05 25.08
C ASN A 51 0.19 -25.63 25.21
N GLY A 52 1.41 -25.40 24.72
CA GLY A 52 2.05 -24.10 24.71
C GLY A 52 1.62 -23.21 23.55
N LEU A 53 2.21 -22.03 23.49
CA LEU A 53 1.93 -21.01 22.48
C LEU A 53 2.28 -21.44 21.05
N PHE A 54 3.06 -22.49 20.84
CA PHE A 54 3.46 -22.98 19.51
C PHE A 54 3.03 -24.43 19.24
N CYS A 55 2.18 -24.99 20.11
CA CYS A 55 1.80 -26.39 20.11
C CYS A 55 1.32 -26.89 18.73
N GLU A 56 1.93 -27.96 18.22
CA GLU A 56 1.56 -28.54 16.92
C GLU A 56 0.16 -29.15 16.92
N ARG A 57 -0.31 -29.62 18.07
CA ARG A 57 -1.66 -30.19 18.21
C ARG A 57 -2.75 -29.15 17.98
N ILE A 58 -2.52 -27.90 18.40
CA ILE A 58 -3.47 -26.79 18.28
C ILE A 58 -3.34 -26.15 16.89
N PHE A 59 -2.13 -25.72 16.54
CA PHE A 59 -1.90 -24.88 15.37
C PHE A 59 -1.57 -25.64 14.09
N GLY A 60 -1.24 -26.93 14.17
CA GLY A 60 -0.83 -27.76 13.04
C GLY A 60 0.69 -28.04 12.99
N PRO A 61 1.16 -28.88 12.05
CA PRO A 61 2.52 -29.39 12.02
C PRO A 61 3.55 -28.36 11.55
N ILE A 62 4.80 -28.44 12.05
CA ILE A 62 5.90 -27.54 11.62
C ILE A 62 6.34 -27.87 10.19
N LYS A 63 6.48 -29.15 9.87
CA LYS A 63 6.90 -29.65 8.56
C LYS A 63 5.71 -30.21 7.80
N ASN A 64 5.76 -30.08 6.48
CA ASN A 64 4.69 -30.57 5.61
C ASN A 64 4.53 -32.09 5.75
N TRP A 65 3.32 -32.55 6.07
CA TRP A 65 2.97 -33.96 6.16
C TRP A 65 3.82 -34.76 7.16
N GLU A 66 4.21 -34.13 8.27
CA GLU A 66 4.98 -34.74 9.36
C GLU A 66 4.37 -34.37 10.72
N CYS A 67 4.17 -35.37 11.58
CA CYS A 67 3.66 -35.16 12.93
C CYS A 67 4.80 -34.89 13.94
N ALA A 68 4.50 -34.23 15.09
CA ALA A 68 5.48 -33.91 16.15
C ALA A 68 6.38 -35.08 16.60
N CYS A 69 5.84 -36.29 16.68
CA CYS A 69 6.60 -37.47 17.14
C CYS A 69 7.45 -38.13 16.03
N GLY A 70 7.33 -37.68 14.78
CA GLY A 70 8.07 -38.23 13.63
C GLY A 70 7.65 -39.64 13.18
N ARG A 71 6.63 -40.26 13.79
CA ARG A 71 6.13 -41.60 13.41
C ARG A 71 5.52 -41.61 12.00
N TYR A 72 4.73 -40.60 11.67
CA TYR A 72 4.14 -40.43 10.35
C TYR A 72 4.92 -39.36 9.57
N LYS A 73 5.52 -39.78 8.45
CA LYS A 73 6.23 -38.95 7.47
C LYS A 73 5.70 -39.25 6.08
N ARG A 74 5.78 -38.27 5.17
CA ARG A 74 5.22 -38.24 3.79
C ARG A 74 5.26 -39.57 3.01
N GLN A 75 6.29 -40.39 3.14
CA GLN A 75 6.44 -41.69 2.45
C GLN A 75 5.60 -42.84 3.04
N LYS A 76 5.15 -42.74 4.30
CA LYS A 76 4.44 -43.81 5.04
C LYS A 76 2.94 -43.52 5.25
N ILE A 77 2.42 -42.47 4.63
CA ILE A 77 1.01 -42.08 4.82
C ILE A 77 0.14 -43.04 4.01
N ARG A 78 -0.42 -44.04 4.70
CA ARG A 78 -1.57 -44.78 4.17
C ARG A 78 -2.71 -43.77 3.98
N LYS A 79 -3.28 -43.73 2.77
CA LYS A 79 -4.48 -42.94 2.47
C LYS A 79 -5.50 -43.22 3.58
N ASN A 80 -5.92 -42.18 4.31
CA ASN A 80 -6.97 -42.14 5.36
C ASN A 80 -6.54 -41.78 6.80
N LEU A 81 -5.26 -41.63 7.13
CA LEU A 81 -4.85 -41.16 8.47
C LEU A 81 -4.68 -39.63 8.52
N VAL A 82 -5.69 -38.95 9.09
CA VAL A 82 -5.70 -37.48 9.27
C VAL A 82 -4.97 -37.05 10.55
N PHE A 83 -5.06 -37.83 11.63
CA PHE A 83 -4.45 -37.52 12.93
C PHE A 83 -3.49 -38.62 13.40
N CYS A 84 -2.40 -38.23 14.04
CA CYS A 84 -1.45 -39.17 14.65
C CYS A 84 -2.03 -39.78 15.95
N SER A 85 -1.98 -41.10 16.10
CA SER A 85 -2.46 -41.80 17.31
C SER A 85 -1.70 -41.44 18.59
N SER A 86 -0.39 -41.15 18.51
CA SER A 86 0.43 -40.85 19.70
C SER A 86 0.47 -39.37 20.07
N CYS A 87 0.77 -38.48 19.13
CA CYS A 87 0.88 -37.05 19.43
C CYS A 87 -0.38 -36.24 19.10
N GLN A 88 -1.40 -36.87 18.49
CA GLN A 88 -2.68 -36.23 18.12
C GLN A 88 -2.53 -35.02 17.18
N VAL A 89 -1.35 -34.86 16.57
CA VAL A 89 -1.09 -33.83 15.55
C VAL A 89 -1.70 -34.27 14.23
N GLU A 90 -2.34 -33.33 13.57
CA GLU A 90 -2.91 -33.49 12.24
C GLU A 90 -1.80 -33.53 11.18
N VAL A 91 -1.80 -34.53 10.30
CA VAL A 91 -0.77 -34.72 9.28
C VAL A 91 -1.20 -33.99 8.00
N THR A 92 -0.89 -32.70 7.93
CA THR A 92 -1.26 -31.81 6.82
C THR A 92 -0.11 -30.90 6.42
N GLU A 93 -0.34 -29.95 5.50
CA GLU A 93 0.63 -28.89 5.19
C GLU A 93 0.85 -27.95 6.39
N SER A 94 2.08 -27.46 6.54
CA SER A 94 2.44 -26.52 7.60
C SER A 94 1.83 -25.13 7.40
N LYS A 95 1.44 -24.78 6.17
CA LYS A 95 0.79 -23.50 5.81
C LYS A 95 -0.42 -23.17 6.69
N ILE A 96 -1.07 -24.22 7.19
CA ILE A 96 -2.23 -24.13 8.06
C ILE A 96 -1.92 -23.40 9.39
N ARG A 97 -0.66 -23.41 9.85
CA ARG A 97 -0.18 -22.65 11.03
C ARG A 97 -0.28 -21.12 10.86
N ARG A 98 -0.57 -20.63 9.65
CA ARG A 98 -0.88 -19.21 9.38
C ARG A 98 -2.33 -18.84 9.61
N TYR A 99 -3.23 -19.82 9.61
CA TYR A 99 -4.68 -19.59 9.62
C TYR A 99 -5.36 -20.08 10.89
N ARG A 100 -4.82 -21.11 11.56
CA ARG A 100 -5.42 -21.67 12.78
C ARG A 100 -5.26 -20.74 13.98
N LEU A 101 -6.38 -20.36 14.57
CA LEU A 101 -6.42 -19.67 15.85
C LEU A 101 -6.44 -20.68 16.99
N GLY A 102 -5.82 -20.30 18.11
CA GLY A 102 -6.04 -20.93 19.40
C GLY A 102 -6.99 -20.06 20.23
N PHE A 103 -7.35 -20.52 21.41
CA PHE A 103 -8.03 -19.69 22.40
C PHE A 103 -7.50 -19.98 23.80
N LEU A 104 -7.75 -19.04 24.71
CA LEU A 104 -7.54 -19.17 26.15
C LEU A 104 -8.86 -18.94 26.85
N GLU A 105 -9.29 -19.86 27.70
CA GLU A 105 -10.42 -19.63 28.59
C GLU A 105 -9.97 -18.80 29.78
N LEU A 106 -10.57 -17.64 29.95
CA LEU A 106 -10.27 -16.77 31.07
C LEU A 106 -11.04 -17.26 32.28
N VAL A 107 -10.35 -17.36 33.42
CA VAL A 107 -10.95 -17.78 34.69
C VAL A 107 -11.98 -16.76 35.18
N LEU A 108 -11.90 -15.52 34.69
CA LEU A 108 -12.83 -14.44 34.97
C LEU A 108 -13.09 -13.61 33.70
N PRO A 109 -14.31 -13.06 33.55
CA PRO A 109 -14.65 -12.18 32.45
C PRO A 109 -13.91 -10.84 32.57
N ILE A 110 -13.43 -10.31 31.45
CA ILE A 110 -12.58 -9.10 31.39
C ILE A 110 -13.19 -8.09 30.42
N VAL A 111 -13.18 -6.81 30.79
CA VAL A 111 -13.75 -5.79 29.91
C VAL A 111 -12.77 -5.52 28.77
N HIS A 112 -13.24 -5.55 27.52
CA HIS A 112 -12.41 -5.14 26.41
C HIS A 112 -12.22 -3.61 26.41
N ILE A 113 -10.96 -3.15 26.45
CA ILE A 113 -10.62 -1.72 26.57
C ILE A 113 -11.24 -0.82 25.48
N LEU A 114 -11.35 -1.27 24.23
CA LEU A 114 -11.98 -0.54 23.13
C LEU A 114 -13.47 -0.26 23.37
N TYR A 115 -14.16 -1.14 24.10
CA TYR A 115 -15.60 -1.01 24.36
C TYR A 115 -15.94 -0.24 25.64
N LEU A 116 -14.95 0.15 26.43
CA LEU A 116 -15.16 0.88 27.70
C LEU A 116 -16.01 2.15 27.49
N LYS A 117 -15.78 2.88 26.39
CA LYS A 117 -16.59 4.05 26.02
C LYS A 117 -18.06 3.73 25.77
N TYR A 118 -18.33 2.61 25.12
CA TYR A 118 -19.69 2.19 24.77
C TYR A 118 -20.44 1.64 25.98
N ILE A 119 -19.75 0.89 26.85
CA ILE A 119 -20.31 0.41 28.13
C ILE A 119 -20.73 1.59 29.01
N SER A 120 -19.92 2.65 29.06
CA SER A 120 -20.25 3.89 29.77
C SER A 120 -21.51 4.58 29.25
N ILE A 121 -21.66 4.67 27.93
CA ILE A 121 -22.87 5.24 27.33
C ILE A 121 -24.08 4.34 27.60
N LEU A 122 -23.91 3.02 27.55
CA LEU A 122 -24.99 2.05 27.72
C LEU A 122 -25.52 2.04 29.16
N LEU A 123 -24.64 2.05 30.16
CA LEU A 123 -24.98 2.05 31.59
C LEU A 123 -25.27 3.45 32.17
N ASP A 124 -25.03 4.50 31.39
CA ASP A 124 -25.11 5.91 31.81
C ASP A 124 -24.15 6.33 32.95
N ILE A 125 -23.11 5.53 33.20
CA ILE A 125 -22.07 5.78 34.20
C ILE A 125 -20.88 6.52 33.57
N LYS A 126 -20.24 7.44 34.29
CA LYS A 126 -19.05 8.16 33.79
C LYS A 126 -17.88 7.20 33.55
N LEU A 127 -17.08 7.48 32.52
CA LEU A 127 -15.91 6.67 32.14
C LEU A 127 -14.88 6.50 33.27
N VAL A 128 -14.69 7.52 34.10
CA VAL A 128 -13.74 7.51 35.21
C VAL A 128 -14.16 6.48 36.25
N ASP A 129 -15.46 6.40 36.54
CA ASP A 129 -16.00 5.52 37.56
C ASP A 129 -15.98 4.06 37.09
N ILE A 130 -16.31 3.81 35.81
CA ILE A 130 -16.12 2.48 35.20
C ILE A 130 -14.67 2.02 35.25
N LYS A 131 -13.69 2.91 35.00
CA LYS A 131 -12.27 2.55 35.15
C LYS A 131 -11.92 2.19 36.59
N LYS A 132 -12.43 2.94 37.58
CA LYS A 132 -12.20 2.62 38.99
C LYS A 132 -12.77 1.24 39.35
N ILE A 133 -13.95 0.91 38.84
CA ILE A 133 -14.59 -0.42 39.02
C ILE A 133 -13.72 -1.52 38.37
N ILE A 134 -13.35 -1.37 37.10
CA ILE A 134 -12.58 -2.38 36.34
C ILE A 134 -11.21 -2.68 36.99
N TYR A 135 -10.53 -1.66 37.52
CA TYR A 135 -9.24 -1.82 38.20
C TYR A 135 -9.36 -2.00 39.72
N PHE A 136 -10.53 -2.43 40.22
CA PHE A 136 -10.78 -2.80 41.62
C PHE A 136 -10.43 -1.69 42.64
N LYS A 137 -10.63 -0.42 42.27
CA LYS A 137 -10.50 0.74 43.17
C LYS A 137 -11.81 1.13 43.85
N SER A 138 -12.94 0.70 43.29
CA SER A 138 -14.28 0.99 43.79
C SER A 138 -15.21 -0.18 43.51
N PHE A 139 -16.25 -0.32 44.32
CA PHE A 139 -17.27 -1.35 44.17
C PHE A 139 -18.56 -0.76 43.62
N LEU A 140 -19.37 -1.61 43.01
CA LEU A 140 -20.68 -1.23 42.51
C LEU A 140 -21.72 -2.03 43.30
N SER A 141 -22.53 -1.33 44.09
CA SER A 141 -23.67 -1.93 44.78
C SER A 141 -24.82 -2.05 43.79
N LEU A 142 -25.26 -3.28 43.53
CA LEU A 142 -26.55 -3.53 42.91
C LEU A 142 -27.59 -3.34 44.00
N GLN A 143 -28.30 -2.21 43.98
CA GLN A 143 -29.48 -2.07 44.82
C GLN A 143 -30.63 -2.73 44.08
N ASP A 144 -31.03 -3.92 44.54
CA ASP A 144 -32.38 -4.40 44.30
C ASP A 144 -33.29 -3.68 45.30
N ASN A 145 -34.17 -2.82 44.77
CA ASN A 145 -35.38 -2.52 45.50
C ASN A 145 -36.17 -3.84 45.59
N PHE A 146 -36.53 -4.22 46.81
CA PHE A 146 -37.32 -5.41 47.18
C PHE A 146 -36.53 -6.73 47.25
N LEU A 147 -35.82 -6.93 48.35
CA LEU A 147 -36.10 -7.98 49.35
C LEU A 147 -35.03 -7.90 50.44
N ASP A 148 -35.47 -7.59 51.66
CA ASP A 148 -34.70 -7.84 52.89
C ASP A 148 -34.50 -9.35 52.99
N ASP A 149 -33.26 -9.81 52.81
CA ASP A 149 -32.61 -10.88 53.59
C ASP A 149 -31.27 -11.29 52.93
N LEU A 150 -30.18 -11.02 53.67
CA LEU A 150 -28.99 -11.87 53.82
C LEU A 150 -28.47 -12.61 52.56
N GLU A 151 -27.82 -11.86 51.68
CA GLU A 151 -26.52 -12.13 51.05
C GLU A 151 -26.31 -11.04 49.99
N LEU A 152 -25.81 -9.88 50.42
CA LEU A 152 -25.36 -8.82 49.53
C LEU A 152 -24.21 -9.37 48.68
N ASN A 153 -24.56 -10.03 47.58
CA ASN A 153 -23.69 -10.53 46.54
C ASN A 153 -23.04 -9.33 45.84
N SER A 154 -22.11 -8.69 46.54
CA SER A 154 -21.31 -7.56 46.07
C SER A 154 -20.36 -8.08 44.99
N PHE A 155 -20.85 -8.10 43.75
CA PHE A 155 -20.00 -8.51 42.63
C PHE A 155 -18.93 -7.46 42.37
N PHE A 156 -17.72 -7.93 42.08
CA PHE A 156 -16.54 -7.09 41.96
C PHE A 156 -16.11 -6.92 40.49
N GLY A 157 -15.73 -5.68 40.13
CA GLY A 157 -15.05 -5.37 38.88
C GLY A 157 -15.81 -5.75 37.59
N ALA A 158 -15.09 -6.41 36.68
CA ALA A 158 -15.62 -6.79 35.35
C ALA A 158 -16.74 -7.85 35.42
N GLU A 159 -16.80 -8.65 36.48
CA GLU A 159 -17.84 -9.66 36.67
C GLU A 159 -19.20 -9.03 37.01
N ALA A 160 -19.20 -7.98 37.82
CA ALA A 160 -20.40 -7.18 38.10
C ALA A 160 -20.97 -6.58 36.81
N LEU A 161 -20.10 -5.97 35.99
CA LEU A 161 -20.51 -5.42 34.69
C LEU A 161 -21.05 -6.50 33.76
N HIS A 162 -20.52 -7.72 33.80
CA HIS A 162 -21.02 -8.83 32.98
C HIS A 162 -22.45 -9.23 33.33
N LYS A 163 -22.77 -9.32 34.62
CA LYS A 163 -24.13 -9.65 35.08
C LYS A 163 -25.13 -8.56 34.71
N ILE A 164 -24.78 -7.30 34.98
CA ILE A 164 -25.60 -6.14 34.61
C ILE A 164 -25.89 -6.12 33.11
N LEU A 165 -24.86 -6.28 32.27
CA LEU A 165 -25.05 -6.28 30.81
C LEU A 165 -25.89 -7.47 30.32
N LYS A 166 -25.89 -8.58 31.06
CA LYS A 166 -26.70 -9.77 30.73
C LYS A 166 -28.18 -9.59 31.09
N GLU A 167 -28.46 -8.91 32.20
CA GLU A 167 -29.82 -8.64 32.69
C GLU A 167 -30.50 -7.47 31.96
N ILE A 168 -29.72 -6.57 31.36
CA ILE A 168 -30.26 -5.42 30.63
C ILE A 168 -31.14 -5.84 29.45
N ASN A 169 -32.41 -5.44 29.52
CA ASN A 169 -33.32 -5.51 28.39
C ASN A 169 -33.23 -4.23 27.54
N LEU A 170 -32.54 -4.34 26.40
CA LEU A 170 -32.32 -3.23 25.46
C LEU A 170 -33.64 -2.64 24.92
N GLY A 171 -34.70 -3.44 24.79
CA GLY A 171 -36.00 -2.98 24.26
C GLY A 171 -36.70 -2.02 25.20
N ILE A 172 -36.74 -2.37 26.50
CA ILE A 172 -37.37 -1.54 27.54
C ILE A 172 -36.62 -0.20 27.68
N ILE A 173 -35.30 -0.25 27.73
CA ILE A 173 -34.47 0.95 27.83
C ILE A 173 -34.62 1.83 26.59
N ALA A 174 -34.72 1.24 25.39
CA ALA A 174 -34.95 2.00 24.16
C ALA A 174 -36.29 2.74 24.19
N PHE A 175 -37.35 2.09 24.70
CA PHE A 175 -38.67 2.69 24.84
C PHE A 175 -38.67 3.85 25.83
N GLN A 176 -38.17 3.63 27.05
CA GLN A 176 -38.07 4.66 28.10
C GLN A 176 -37.24 5.88 27.64
N LEU A 177 -36.11 5.61 26.98
CA LEU A 177 -35.27 6.68 26.47
C LEU A 177 -35.95 7.40 25.29
N GLY A 178 -36.73 6.70 24.47
CA GLY A 178 -37.51 7.28 23.37
C GLY A 178 -38.54 8.29 23.87
N GLU A 179 -39.29 7.93 24.91
CA GLU A 179 -40.21 8.84 25.60
C GLU A 179 -39.46 10.04 26.17
N SER A 180 -38.36 9.80 26.90
CA SER A 180 -37.55 10.89 27.45
C SER A 180 -37.02 11.84 26.38
N ALA A 181 -36.65 11.33 25.20
CA ALA A 181 -36.21 12.14 24.07
C ALA A 181 -37.36 12.96 23.46
N PHE A 182 -38.58 12.41 23.44
CA PHE A 182 -39.79 13.11 22.99
C PHE A 182 -40.15 14.27 23.92
N TYR A 183 -40.19 14.05 25.24
CA TYR A 183 -40.43 15.11 26.23
C TYR A 183 -39.35 16.21 26.19
N LEU A 184 -38.10 15.83 25.92
CA LEU A 184 -37.00 16.78 25.74
C LEU A 184 -37.04 17.54 24.40
N ASN A 185 -37.88 17.13 23.45
CA ASN A 185 -38.13 17.87 22.21
C ASN A 185 -39.22 18.94 22.37
N SER A 186 -40.19 18.73 23.28
CA SER A 186 -41.27 19.68 23.56
C SER A 186 -40.87 20.81 24.55
N GLY A 187 -39.76 20.68 25.29
CA GLY A 187 -39.28 21.68 26.25
C GLY A 187 -38.34 22.75 25.66
N LEU A 188 -38.48 24.00 26.12
CA LEU A 188 -37.75 25.21 25.66
C LEU A 188 -36.22 25.21 25.92
N SER A 189 -35.55 26.09 25.17
CA SER A 189 -34.12 26.22 24.83
C SER A 189 -33.15 26.62 25.96
N LEU A 190 -33.04 25.83 27.02
CA LEU A 190 -31.99 26.01 28.04
C LEU A 190 -30.75 25.15 27.69
N LYS A 191 -29.53 25.73 27.77
CA LYS A 191 -28.26 25.05 27.44
C LYS A 191 -28.07 23.71 28.19
N ASN A 192 -28.55 23.62 29.43
CA ASN A 192 -28.49 22.39 30.24
C ASN A 192 -29.40 21.26 29.70
N PHE A 193 -30.54 21.60 29.08
CA PHE A 193 -31.43 20.64 28.46
C PHE A 193 -30.82 20.05 27.18
N GLN A 194 -30.07 20.85 26.41
CA GLN A 194 -29.38 20.38 25.21
C GLN A 194 -28.31 19.31 25.53
N VAL A 195 -27.59 19.45 26.64
CA VAL A 195 -26.59 18.45 27.08
C VAL A 195 -27.25 17.14 27.45
N LYS A 196 -28.33 17.18 28.25
CA LYS A 196 -29.12 15.99 28.62
C LYS A 196 -29.72 15.30 27.39
N LYS A 197 -30.30 16.09 26.48
CA LYS A 197 -30.85 15.62 25.20
C LYS A 197 -29.78 14.92 24.35
N ASN A 198 -28.61 15.51 24.18
CA ASN A 198 -27.51 14.89 23.43
C ASN A 198 -27.04 13.57 24.06
N LYS A 199 -27.06 13.45 25.40
CA LYS A 199 -26.73 12.21 26.12
C LYS A 199 -27.72 11.10 25.80
N VAL A 200 -29.02 11.39 25.93
CA VAL A 200 -30.12 10.45 25.63
C VAL A 200 -30.07 10.01 24.16
N ILE A 201 -29.92 10.95 23.22
CA ILE A 201 -29.85 10.63 21.78
C ILE A 201 -28.66 9.73 21.46
N ARG A 202 -27.47 10.00 22.03
CA ARG A 202 -26.29 9.15 21.82
C ARG A 202 -26.52 7.73 22.35
N ARG A 203 -27.16 7.59 23.51
CA ARG A 203 -27.48 6.30 24.12
C ARG A 203 -28.52 5.53 23.30
N LEU A 204 -29.59 6.19 22.87
CA LEU A 204 -30.61 5.63 21.97
C LEU A 204 -30.02 5.13 20.65
N ARG A 205 -29.17 5.94 20.00
CA ARG A 205 -28.51 5.53 18.75
C ARG A 205 -27.70 4.25 18.94
N LEU A 206 -26.92 4.15 20.02
CA LEU A 206 -26.15 2.96 20.35
C LEU A 206 -27.06 1.74 20.52
N ILE A 207 -28.12 1.86 21.31
CA ILE A 207 -29.06 0.76 21.58
C ILE A 207 -29.76 0.30 20.29
N ASN A 208 -30.22 1.24 19.46
CA ASN A 208 -30.85 0.93 18.17
C ASN A 208 -29.88 0.19 17.23
N HIS A 209 -28.59 0.56 17.23
CA HIS A 209 -27.59 -0.18 16.46
C HIS A 209 -27.37 -1.60 16.99
N LEU A 210 -27.32 -1.80 18.32
CA LEU A 210 -27.20 -3.13 18.91
C LEU A 210 -28.40 -4.01 18.58
N LEU A 211 -29.62 -3.47 18.69
CA LEU A 211 -30.87 -4.16 18.34
C LEU A 211 -30.90 -4.53 16.86
N LYS A 212 -30.63 -3.57 15.96
CA LYS A 212 -30.60 -3.81 14.51
C LYS A 212 -29.60 -4.88 14.11
N MET A 213 -28.43 -4.92 14.76
CA MET A 213 -27.38 -5.89 14.47
C MET A 213 -27.50 -7.20 15.28
N LYS A 214 -28.51 -7.31 16.17
CA LYS A 214 -28.70 -8.43 17.11
C LYS A 214 -27.43 -8.72 17.94
N ILE A 215 -26.70 -7.68 18.34
CA ILE A 215 -25.49 -7.79 19.15
C ILE A 215 -25.90 -7.71 20.61
N LYS A 216 -25.53 -8.74 21.40
CA LYS A 216 -25.72 -8.71 22.85
C LYS A 216 -24.62 -7.86 23.50
N PRO A 217 -24.97 -6.99 24.47
CA PRO A 217 -24.00 -6.12 25.12
C PRO A 217 -22.97 -6.89 25.96
N GLU A 218 -23.34 -8.07 26.47
CA GLU A 218 -22.44 -8.98 27.19
C GLU A 218 -21.18 -9.38 26.38
N TRP A 219 -21.23 -9.33 25.04
CA TRP A 219 -20.09 -9.67 24.17
C TRP A 219 -18.98 -8.60 24.18
N MET A 220 -19.22 -7.43 24.79
CA MET A 220 -18.16 -6.44 25.02
C MET A 220 -17.17 -6.88 26.13
N ILE A 221 -17.54 -7.94 26.87
CA ILE A 221 -16.74 -8.55 27.92
C ILE A 221 -16.21 -9.88 27.40
N ILE A 222 -14.89 -10.05 27.51
CA ILE A 222 -14.13 -11.18 26.99
C ILE A 222 -14.10 -12.26 28.06
N SER A 223 -14.70 -13.42 27.77
CA SER A 223 -14.54 -14.65 28.55
C SER A 223 -13.60 -15.65 27.88
N SER A 224 -13.51 -15.63 26.55
CA SER A 224 -12.55 -16.44 25.78
C SER A 224 -11.68 -15.53 24.92
N LEU A 225 -10.36 -15.57 25.11
CA LEU A 225 -9.42 -14.75 24.35
C LEU A 225 -8.85 -15.54 23.15
N PRO A 226 -9.00 -15.07 21.90
CA PRO A 226 -8.37 -15.73 20.76
C PRO A 226 -6.86 -15.49 20.77
N ILE A 227 -6.09 -16.54 20.46
CA ILE A 227 -4.64 -16.50 20.31
C ILE A 227 -4.30 -16.58 18.83
N LEU A 228 -3.51 -15.62 18.36
CA LEU A 228 -3.08 -15.55 16.96
C LEU A 228 -2.30 -16.81 16.53
N PRO A 229 -2.35 -17.17 15.24
CA PRO A 229 -1.57 -18.27 14.68
C PRO A 229 -0.06 -17.99 14.83
N PRO A 230 0.77 -19.01 15.10
CA PRO A 230 2.19 -18.87 15.43
C PRO A 230 3.01 -18.21 14.30
N ASP A 231 2.67 -18.45 13.03
CA ASP A 231 3.39 -17.86 11.90
C ASP A 231 3.18 -16.34 11.79
N LEU A 232 2.11 -15.78 12.39
CA LEU A 232 1.91 -14.34 12.48
C LEU A 232 2.70 -13.71 13.65
N ARG A 233 3.26 -14.55 14.54
CA ARG A 233 4.04 -14.17 15.72
C ARG A 233 5.28 -15.08 15.86
N PRO A 234 6.16 -15.11 14.85
CA PRO A 234 7.23 -16.10 14.77
C PRO A 234 8.28 -15.93 15.88
N ILE A 235 8.99 -17.02 16.14
CA ILE A 235 10.26 -17.04 16.87
C ILE A 235 11.30 -17.51 15.85
N ILE A 236 12.32 -16.71 15.64
CA ILE A 236 13.37 -16.94 14.64
C ILE A 236 14.68 -17.14 15.37
N LEU A 237 15.39 -18.22 15.03
CA LEU A 237 16.76 -18.44 15.46
C LEU A 237 17.68 -17.58 14.57
N LEU A 238 18.50 -16.73 15.19
CA LEU A 238 19.55 -15.96 14.53
C LEU A 238 20.84 -16.79 14.46
N GLU A 239 21.81 -16.35 13.65
CA GLU A 239 23.07 -17.08 13.41
C GLU A 239 23.92 -17.30 14.67
N ASN A 240 23.70 -16.52 15.73
CA ASN A 240 24.43 -16.59 17.00
C ASN A 240 23.69 -17.37 18.11
N ASP A 241 22.85 -18.34 17.76
CA ASP A 241 21.97 -19.09 18.67
C ASP A 241 20.99 -18.25 19.53
N TYR A 242 20.91 -16.94 19.28
CA TYR A 242 19.92 -16.08 19.90
C TYR A 242 18.54 -16.22 19.23
N PHE A 243 17.49 -16.17 20.05
CA PHE A 243 16.11 -16.18 19.57
C PHE A 243 15.55 -14.77 19.48
N ALA A 244 15.13 -14.38 18.28
CA ALA A 244 14.27 -13.21 18.08
C ALA A 244 12.81 -13.64 18.20
N SER A 245 12.13 -13.17 19.25
CA SER A 245 10.70 -13.42 19.45
C SER A 245 9.87 -12.18 19.18
N SER A 246 8.65 -12.36 18.65
CA SER A 246 7.71 -11.25 18.51
C SER A 246 7.21 -10.74 19.86
N ASP A 247 7.03 -9.42 20.01
CA ASP A 247 6.49 -8.77 21.21
C ASP A 247 5.15 -9.38 21.68
N LEU A 248 4.32 -9.84 20.73
CA LEU A 248 3.03 -10.47 21.02
C LEU A 248 3.18 -11.73 21.87
N ASN A 249 4.25 -12.51 21.66
CA ASN A 249 4.47 -13.73 22.46
C ASN A 249 4.76 -13.38 23.91
N VAL A 250 5.47 -12.28 24.19
CA VAL A 250 5.71 -11.78 25.54
C VAL A 250 4.39 -11.37 26.21
N LEU A 251 3.52 -10.67 25.48
CA LEU A 251 2.21 -10.24 25.98
C LEU A 251 1.29 -11.45 26.26
N TYR A 252 1.21 -12.43 25.34
CA TYR A 252 0.44 -13.65 25.57
C TYR A 252 0.98 -14.46 26.75
N LYS A 253 2.31 -14.59 26.88
CA LYS A 253 2.95 -15.30 28.01
C LYS A 253 2.51 -14.70 29.36
N ARG A 254 2.50 -13.37 29.47
CA ARG A 254 2.04 -12.66 30.68
C ARG A 254 0.57 -12.94 30.99
N ILE A 255 -0.30 -12.90 29.99
CA ILE A 255 -1.74 -13.16 30.16
C ILE A 255 -1.97 -14.59 30.66
N ILE A 256 -1.34 -15.59 30.02
CA ILE A 256 -1.49 -17.00 30.39
C ILE A 256 -0.96 -17.23 31.82
N ASN A 257 0.19 -16.64 32.17
CA ASN A 257 0.73 -16.75 33.53
C ASN A 257 -0.20 -16.12 34.59
N CYS A 258 -0.74 -14.93 34.32
CA CYS A 258 -1.71 -14.30 35.23
C CYS A 258 -2.97 -15.15 35.37
N ASN A 259 -3.49 -15.70 34.27
CA ASN A 259 -4.69 -16.54 34.28
C ASN A 259 -4.48 -17.84 35.06
N ASN A 260 -3.34 -18.50 34.87
CA ASN A 260 -2.97 -19.73 35.59
C ASN A 260 -2.74 -19.47 37.08
N ARG A 261 -2.05 -18.37 37.42
CA ARG A 261 -1.86 -17.93 38.81
C ARG A 261 -3.20 -17.64 39.49
N LEU A 262 -4.11 -16.95 38.80
CA LEU A 262 -5.45 -16.66 39.32
C LEU A 262 -6.28 -17.94 39.51
N SER A 263 -6.18 -18.89 38.58
CA SER A 263 -6.80 -20.22 38.72
C SER A 263 -6.31 -20.95 39.97
N TYR A 264 -4.99 -20.93 40.21
CA TYR A 264 -4.38 -21.55 41.38
C TYR A 264 -4.82 -20.88 42.68
N LEU A 265 -4.78 -19.55 42.77
CA LEU A 265 -5.17 -18.81 43.98
C LEU A 265 -6.63 -18.99 44.36
N LYS A 266 -7.53 -19.12 43.38
CA LYS A 266 -8.94 -19.47 43.63
C LYS A 266 -9.10 -20.85 44.27
N LYS A 267 -8.26 -21.83 43.88
CA LYS A 267 -8.30 -23.19 44.45
C LYS A 267 -7.74 -23.24 45.87
N CYS A 268 -6.75 -22.40 46.17
CA CYS A 268 -6.10 -22.35 47.48
C CYS A 268 -6.85 -21.51 48.53
N LEU A 269 -8.07 -21.02 48.25
CA LEU A 269 -8.91 -20.23 49.17
C LEU A 269 -8.13 -19.05 49.81
N VAL A 270 -7.38 -18.33 49.00
CA VAL A 270 -6.58 -17.17 49.45
C VAL A 270 -7.47 -15.95 49.71
N THR A 271 -7.01 -15.02 50.55
CA THR A 271 -7.70 -13.75 50.84
C THR A 271 -8.12 -12.98 49.58
N GLU A 272 -9.29 -12.34 49.64
CA GLU A 272 -9.88 -11.65 48.49
C GLU A 272 -9.01 -10.51 47.95
N ILE A 273 -8.18 -9.87 48.79
CA ILE A 273 -7.26 -8.80 48.38
C ILE A 273 -6.25 -9.31 47.35
N LEU A 274 -5.65 -10.48 47.60
CA LEU A 274 -4.69 -11.06 46.67
C LEU A 274 -5.37 -11.50 45.37
N VAL A 275 -6.58 -12.07 45.46
CA VAL A 275 -7.38 -12.42 44.29
C VAL A 275 -7.74 -11.17 43.47
N ASN A 276 -8.12 -10.07 44.12
CA ASN A 276 -8.46 -8.80 43.47
C ASN A 276 -7.25 -8.14 42.79
N ASN A 277 -6.06 -8.23 43.41
CA ASN A 277 -4.83 -7.77 42.79
C ASN A 277 -4.51 -8.57 41.52
N GLU A 278 -4.67 -9.90 41.53
CA GLU A 278 -4.51 -10.72 40.34
C GLU A 278 -5.53 -10.44 39.25
N ARG A 279 -6.79 -10.22 39.62
CA ARG A 279 -7.84 -9.80 38.68
C ARG A 279 -7.44 -8.51 37.97
N ARG A 280 -6.90 -7.55 38.71
CA ARG A 280 -6.39 -6.30 38.17
C ARG A 280 -5.21 -6.53 37.22
N PHE A 281 -4.22 -7.33 37.58
CA PHE A 281 -3.07 -7.62 36.72
C PHE A 281 -3.45 -8.33 35.42
N LEU A 282 -4.42 -9.23 35.48
CA LEU A 282 -4.98 -9.91 34.33
C LEU A 282 -5.70 -8.92 33.38
N GLN A 283 -6.49 -8.00 33.91
CA GLN A 283 -7.10 -6.90 33.13
C GLN A 283 -6.04 -6.00 32.49
N GLU A 284 -5.04 -5.53 33.25
CA GLU A 284 -3.95 -4.69 32.73
C GLU A 284 -3.14 -5.40 31.64
N SER A 285 -2.92 -6.72 31.79
CA SER A 285 -2.20 -7.55 30.81
C SER A 285 -2.96 -7.64 29.48
N ILE A 286 -4.28 -7.82 29.52
CA ILE A 286 -5.11 -7.87 28.30
C ILE A 286 -5.26 -6.49 27.66
N ASP A 287 -5.37 -5.44 28.47
CA ASP A 287 -5.37 -4.07 27.97
C ASP A 287 -4.08 -3.79 27.18
N SER A 288 -2.93 -4.24 27.70
CA SER A 288 -1.62 -4.09 27.03
C SER A 288 -1.51 -4.88 25.72
N LEU A 289 -2.21 -6.01 25.58
CA LEU A 289 -2.28 -6.78 24.33
C LEU A 289 -3.01 -5.99 23.24
N PHE A 290 -4.13 -5.34 23.58
CA PHE A 290 -4.96 -4.63 22.60
C PHE A 290 -4.48 -3.21 22.32
N LEU A 291 -4.11 -2.44 23.35
CA LEU A 291 -3.68 -1.05 23.24
C LEU A 291 -2.31 -0.85 23.89
N SER A 292 -1.44 -0.11 23.18
CA SER A 292 -0.18 0.31 23.78
C SER A 292 -0.47 1.51 24.69
N ASN A 293 -0.46 1.29 26.00
CA ASN A 293 -0.42 2.39 26.95
C ASN A 293 1.05 2.78 27.13
N LYS A 294 1.40 4.04 26.82
CA LYS A 294 2.76 4.59 27.00
C LYS A 294 3.32 4.43 28.42
N GLN A 295 2.46 4.15 29.41
CA GLN A 295 2.81 4.12 30.83
C GLN A 295 3.01 2.72 31.44
N SER A 296 2.51 1.62 30.87
CA SER A 296 2.36 0.40 31.68
C SER A 296 3.32 -0.75 31.40
N VAL A 297 4.06 -0.80 30.29
CA VAL A 297 4.98 -1.92 30.05
C VAL A 297 6.23 -1.47 29.30
N LYS A 298 7.32 -1.33 30.05
CA LYS A 298 8.69 -1.38 29.51
C LYS A 298 9.12 -2.85 29.48
N SER A 299 9.77 -3.28 28.41
CA SER A 299 10.46 -4.57 28.40
C SER A 299 11.75 -4.42 29.21
N ASN A 300 11.83 -5.13 30.34
CA ASN A 300 13.10 -5.44 31.00
C ASN A 300 13.57 -6.80 30.46
N SER A 301 13.79 -6.88 29.15
CA SER A 301 14.42 -8.04 28.52
C SER A 301 15.81 -7.65 28.06
N ASP A 302 16.75 -8.50 28.41
CA ASP A 302 18.16 -8.22 28.69
C ASP A 302 19.07 -7.94 27.48
N MET A 303 20.28 -7.50 27.82
CA MET A 303 21.49 -7.15 27.03
C MET A 303 21.56 -5.76 26.40
N PHE A 304 20.45 -5.16 25.94
CA PHE A 304 20.46 -3.80 25.41
C PHE A 304 19.51 -2.92 26.21
N ASN A 305 20.06 -1.94 26.94
CA ASN A 305 19.37 -0.89 27.72
C ASN A 305 18.46 0.02 26.85
N THR A 306 17.56 -0.55 26.05
CA THR A 306 16.57 0.20 25.28
C THR A 306 15.20 -0.13 25.85
N SER A 307 14.66 0.82 26.62
CA SER A 307 13.31 0.75 27.17
C SER A 307 12.25 0.96 26.08
N ARG A 308 12.22 0.06 25.09
CA ARG A 308 11.22 0.10 24.02
C ARG A 308 9.88 -0.41 24.54
N SER A 309 8.79 0.28 24.21
CA SER A 309 7.46 -0.23 24.48
C SER A 309 7.14 -1.43 23.56
N LEU A 310 6.49 -2.44 24.13
CA LEU A 310 6.03 -3.60 23.36
C LEU A 310 4.92 -3.18 22.38
N LYS A 311 4.97 -3.73 21.17
CA LYS A 311 3.94 -3.53 20.13
C LYS A 311 2.69 -4.36 20.46
N SER A 312 1.56 -3.67 20.59
CA SER A 312 0.23 -4.25 20.77
C SER A 312 -0.45 -4.56 19.43
N LEU A 313 -1.56 -5.30 19.46
CA LEU A 313 -2.33 -5.66 18.26
C LEU A 313 -2.78 -4.45 17.45
N SER A 314 -3.25 -3.39 18.11
CA SER A 314 -3.64 -2.14 17.44
C SER A 314 -2.46 -1.43 16.77
N SER A 315 -1.27 -1.47 17.38
CA SER A 315 -0.06 -0.84 16.82
C SER A 315 0.46 -1.57 15.57
N ILE A 316 0.21 -2.88 15.45
CA ILE A 316 0.55 -3.66 14.26
C ILE A 316 -0.34 -3.25 13.08
N VAL A 317 -1.58 -2.86 13.35
CA VAL A 317 -2.55 -2.50 12.31
C VAL A 317 -2.41 -1.03 11.90
N SER A 318 -2.21 -0.14 12.86
CA SER A 318 -2.19 1.32 12.67
C SER A 318 -0.79 1.92 12.48
N GLY A 319 -0.73 3.16 12.01
CA GLY A 319 0.53 3.89 11.81
C GLY A 319 1.19 3.70 10.43
N LYS A 320 2.32 4.36 10.21
CA LYS A 320 3.08 4.28 8.94
C LYS A 320 3.65 2.88 8.69
N GLN A 321 4.16 2.25 9.75
CA GLN A 321 4.64 0.86 9.73
C GLN A 321 3.52 -0.17 9.98
N GLY A 322 2.26 0.28 10.03
CA GLY A 322 1.11 -0.59 10.24
C GLY A 322 0.78 -1.40 8.99
N ARG A 323 0.10 -2.54 9.18
CA ARG A 323 -0.27 -3.46 8.09
C ARG A 323 -1.02 -2.78 6.93
N PHE A 324 -1.95 -1.87 7.21
CA PHE A 324 -2.73 -1.21 6.15
C PHE A 324 -1.86 -0.37 5.22
N ARG A 325 -0.99 0.48 5.77
CA ARG A 325 -0.17 1.40 4.97
C ARG A 325 1.03 0.70 4.34
N GLN A 326 1.76 -0.09 5.12
CA GLN A 326 3.03 -0.65 4.69
C GLN A 326 2.90 -1.94 3.86
N ASN A 327 1.89 -2.77 4.11
CA ASN A 327 1.81 -4.11 3.52
C ASN A 327 0.61 -4.31 2.59
N LEU A 328 -0.47 -3.55 2.77
CA LEU A 328 -1.65 -3.65 1.89
C LEU A 328 -1.58 -2.64 0.76
N LEU A 329 -1.35 -1.35 1.07
CA LEU A 329 -1.21 -0.28 0.06
C LEU A 329 0.18 -0.30 -0.61
N GLY A 330 1.25 -0.33 0.20
CA GLY A 330 2.60 -0.56 -0.29
C GLY A 330 2.90 -2.06 -0.33
N LYS A 331 3.47 -2.55 -1.42
CA LYS A 331 4.04 -3.90 -1.49
C LYS A 331 5.34 -3.86 -2.28
N ARG A 332 6.27 -4.74 -1.90
CA ARG A 332 7.37 -5.09 -2.78
C ARG A 332 6.80 -6.00 -3.86
N VAL A 333 7.15 -5.71 -5.11
CA VAL A 333 6.60 -6.38 -6.29
C VAL A 333 7.74 -7.07 -7.01
N ASP A 334 7.50 -8.31 -7.43
CA ASP A 334 8.43 -9.04 -8.31
C ASP A 334 8.46 -8.41 -9.72
N TYR A 335 9.36 -8.85 -10.58
CA TYR A 335 9.53 -8.32 -11.95
C TYR A 335 9.74 -6.81 -11.99
N SER A 336 10.55 -6.34 -11.03
CA SER A 336 10.95 -4.94 -10.92
C SER A 336 12.46 -4.79 -10.85
N GLY A 337 12.95 -3.63 -11.31
CA GLY A 337 14.36 -3.26 -11.27
C GLY A 337 14.51 -1.79 -10.89
N ARG A 338 15.73 -1.36 -10.57
CA ARG A 338 16.05 0.05 -10.38
C ARG A 338 17.45 0.32 -10.92
N THR A 339 17.58 1.40 -11.69
CA THR A 339 18.86 1.81 -12.30
C THR A 339 18.96 3.32 -12.35
N VAL A 340 20.19 3.82 -12.46
CA VAL A 340 20.47 5.22 -12.76
C VAL A 340 20.01 5.55 -14.19
N ILE A 341 19.51 6.76 -14.38
CA ILE A 341 19.04 7.26 -15.68
C ILE A 341 20.10 8.12 -16.37
N VAL A 342 20.11 8.10 -17.70
CA VAL A 342 20.96 8.91 -18.57
C VAL A 342 20.10 9.47 -19.71
N VAL A 343 20.46 10.65 -20.20
CA VAL A 343 19.77 11.29 -21.32
C VAL A 343 20.14 10.60 -22.63
N GLU A 344 19.16 10.41 -23.52
CA GLU A 344 19.41 9.93 -24.88
C GLU A 344 18.46 10.65 -25.85
N PRO A 345 18.93 11.67 -26.58
CA PRO A 345 18.09 12.50 -27.44
C PRO A 345 17.65 11.80 -28.73
N GLU A 346 18.32 10.72 -29.16
CA GLU A 346 17.97 9.98 -30.39
C GLU A 346 16.74 9.07 -30.24
N LEU A 347 16.30 8.83 -29.01
CA LEU A 347 15.11 8.02 -28.75
C LEU A 347 13.85 8.73 -29.23
N LYS A 348 12.82 7.96 -29.57
CA LYS A 348 11.47 8.53 -29.74
C LYS A 348 10.82 8.74 -28.38
N LEU A 349 9.84 9.63 -28.31
CA LEU A 349 9.09 9.94 -27.08
C LEU A 349 8.55 8.72 -26.33
N PHE A 350 8.10 7.70 -27.06
CA PHE A 350 7.54 6.47 -26.49
C PHE A 350 8.58 5.37 -26.24
N GLU A 351 9.86 5.61 -26.52
CA GLU A 351 10.93 4.63 -26.38
C GLU A 351 11.80 4.93 -25.17
N CYS A 352 12.40 3.88 -24.61
CA CYS A 352 13.41 4.01 -23.56
C CYS A 352 14.56 3.02 -23.81
N GLY A 353 15.78 3.38 -23.47
CA GLY A 353 16.89 2.42 -23.51
C GLY A 353 16.90 1.57 -22.24
N LEU A 354 16.90 0.24 -22.41
CA LEU A 354 16.89 -0.73 -21.32
C LEU A 354 18.17 -1.58 -21.36
N PRO A 355 18.95 -1.62 -20.26
CA PRO A 355 20.12 -2.48 -20.14
C PRO A 355 19.82 -3.94 -20.44
N LYS A 356 20.61 -4.53 -21.32
CA LYS A 356 20.56 -5.95 -21.69
C LYS A 356 20.55 -6.88 -20.47
N GLU A 357 21.39 -6.61 -19.46
CA GLU A 357 21.46 -7.42 -18.25
C GLU A 357 20.20 -7.32 -17.37
N VAL A 358 19.66 -6.10 -17.23
CA VAL A 358 18.44 -5.85 -16.46
C VAL A 358 17.24 -6.47 -17.18
N ALA A 359 17.14 -6.30 -18.49
CA ALA A 359 16.12 -6.91 -19.32
C ALA A 359 16.14 -8.45 -19.21
N LEU A 360 17.32 -9.06 -19.18
CA LEU A 360 17.46 -10.51 -19.05
C LEU A 360 16.81 -11.04 -17.75
N GLU A 361 17.03 -10.38 -16.62
CA GLU A 361 16.45 -10.78 -15.34
C GLU A 361 14.95 -10.47 -15.25
N LEU A 362 14.52 -9.30 -15.74
CA LEU A 362 13.11 -8.93 -15.76
C LEU A 362 12.27 -9.86 -16.64
N PHE A 363 12.77 -10.22 -17.82
CA PHE A 363 12.05 -11.05 -18.80
C PHE A 363 12.43 -12.54 -18.74
N LYS A 364 13.17 -12.96 -17.72
CA LYS A 364 13.69 -14.32 -17.54
C LYS A 364 12.68 -15.44 -17.80
N PRO A 365 11.44 -15.45 -17.24
CA PRO A 365 10.51 -16.53 -17.51
C PRO A 365 10.05 -16.57 -18.98
N LEU A 366 9.86 -15.41 -19.62
CA LEU A 366 9.47 -15.32 -21.03
C LEU A 366 10.61 -15.81 -21.95
N VAL A 367 11.85 -15.50 -21.61
CA VAL A 367 13.04 -15.99 -22.33
C VAL A 367 13.16 -17.51 -22.21
N ILE A 368 12.95 -18.07 -21.01
CA ILE A 368 12.94 -19.53 -20.79
C ILE A 368 11.84 -20.19 -21.63
N PHE A 369 10.63 -19.63 -21.63
CA PHE A 369 9.52 -20.13 -22.44
C PHE A 369 9.86 -20.10 -23.92
N LYS A 370 10.44 -19.00 -24.42
CA LYS A 370 10.80 -18.86 -25.83
C LYS A 370 11.90 -19.85 -26.24
N LEU A 371 12.92 -20.07 -25.40
CA LEU A 371 13.98 -21.06 -25.64
C LEU A 371 13.43 -22.49 -25.80
N ILE A 372 12.44 -22.85 -24.98
CA ILE A 372 11.78 -24.16 -25.06
C ILE A 372 10.90 -24.24 -26.32
N SER A 373 10.13 -23.19 -26.61
CA SER A 373 9.26 -23.14 -27.80
C SER A 373 10.03 -23.28 -29.12
N LEU A 374 11.24 -22.70 -29.18
CA LEU A 374 12.13 -22.78 -30.35
C LEU A 374 12.98 -24.07 -30.38
N ARG A 375 12.75 -25.01 -29.45
CA ARG A 375 13.51 -26.27 -29.29
C ARG A 375 15.02 -26.07 -29.07
N LEU A 376 15.44 -24.88 -28.62
CA LEU A 376 16.84 -24.59 -28.26
C LEU A 376 17.20 -25.17 -26.89
N SER A 377 16.20 -25.45 -26.05
CA SER A 377 16.33 -26.10 -24.74
C SER A 377 15.23 -27.13 -24.55
N ARG A 378 15.58 -28.31 -24.01
CA ARG A 378 14.61 -29.39 -23.75
C ARG A 378 13.88 -29.23 -22.41
N SER A 379 14.51 -28.59 -21.43
CA SER A 379 13.96 -28.43 -20.07
C SER A 379 14.21 -27.04 -19.50
N VAL A 380 13.39 -26.63 -18.53
CA VAL A 380 13.55 -25.37 -17.79
C VAL A 380 14.92 -25.27 -17.13
N ARG A 381 15.45 -26.39 -16.60
CA ARG A 381 16.81 -26.43 -16.00
C ARG A 381 17.88 -26.14 -17.04
N SER A 382 17.81 -26.78 -18.21
CA SER A 382 18.75 -26.53 -19.31
C SER A 382 18.70 -25.08 -19.80
N ALA A 383 17.50 -24.49 -19.92
CA ALA A 383 17.33 -23.10 -20.29
C ALA A 383 17.95 -22.15 -19.25
N LYS A 384 17.75 -22.41 -17.95
CA LYS A 384 18.40 -21.64 -16.88
C LYS A 384 19.92 -21.70 -16.94
N LEU A 385 20.49 -22.88 -17.23
CA LEU A 385 21.95 -23.03 -17.40
C LEU A 385 22.47 -22.20 -18.58
N LYS A 386 21.78 -22.20 -19.72
CA LYS A 386 22.14 -21.37 -20.89
C LYS A 386 22.08 -19.87 -20.60
N ILE A 387 21.10 -19.43 -19.81
CA ILE A 387 20.97 -18.04 -19.37
C ILE A 387 22.16 -17.66 -18.49
N LEU A 388 22.57 -18.53 -17.56
CA LEU A 388 23.74 -18.32 -16.70
C LEU A 388 25.05 -18.24 -17.51
N GLN A 389 25.18 -19.04 -18.57
CA GLN A 389 26.34 -19.06 -19.46
C GLN A 389 26.39 -17.89 -20.46
N LYS A 390 25.34 -17.04 -20.53
CA LYS A 390 25.24 -15.88 -21.44
C LYS A 390 25.57 -16.19 -22.92
N GLU A 391 25.02 -17.29 -23.47
CA GLU A 391 25.22 -17.66 -24.89
C GLU A 391 24.85 -16.52 -25.86
N ILE A 392 25.61 -16.32 -26.96
CA ILE A 392 25.40 -15.22 -27.92
C ILE A 392 24.00 -15.23 -28.56
N LYS A 393 23.41 -16.42 -28.79
CA LYS A 393 22.06 -16.57 -29.35
C LYS A 393 20.97 -16.01 -28.43
N LEU A 394 21.23 -15.89 -27.12
CA LEU A 394 20.30 -15.41 -26.11
C LEU A 394 19.88 -13.96 -26.37
N TRP A 395 20.80 -13.11 -26.79
CA TRP A 395 20.52 -11.69 -27.05
C TRP A 395 19.54 -11.49 -28.20
N LYS A 396 19.60 -12.34 -29.23
CA LYS A 396 18.62 -12.32 -30.34
C LYS A 396 17.23 -12.70 -29.84
N ILE A 397 17.13 -13.70 -28.97
CA ILE A 397 15.87 -14.14 -28.38
C ILE A 397 15.31 -13.06 -27.46
N LEU A 398 16.16 -12.45 -26.62
CA LEU A 398 15.77 -11.36 -25.75
C LEU A 398 15.20 -10.20 -26.56
N LYS A 399 15.85 -9.81 -27.67
CA LYS A 399 15.34 -8.77 -28.58
C LYS A 399 13.96 -9.10 -29.14
N ILE A 400 13.67 -10.37 -29.44
CA ILE A 400 12.35 -10.81 -29.93
C ILE A 400 11.30 -10.73 -28.81
N VAL A 401 11.65 -11.15 -27.59
CA VAL A 401 10.73 -11.15 -26.42
C VAL A 401 10.39 -9.73 -25.98
N VAL A 402 11.37 -8.84 -25.99
CA VAL A 402 11.25 -7.45 -25.52
C VAL A 402 10.55 -6.58 -26.57
N LYS A 403 10.63 -6.94 -27.86
CA LYS A 403 9.95 -6.22 -28.94
C LYS A 403 8.45 -6.15 -28.67
N ASN A 404 7.88 -4.95 -28.74
CA ASN A 404 6.45 -4.67 -28.54
C ASN A 404 5.90 -4.98 -27.15
N HIS A 405 6.77 -5.21 -26.15
CA HIS A 405 6.36 -5.39 -24.76
C HIS A 405 6.66 -4.11 -23.97
N PRO A 406 5.63 -3.33 -23.57
CA PRO A 406 5.86 -2.10 -22.82
C PRO A 406 6.44 -2.39 -21.44
N ILE A 407 7.20 -1.43 -20.91
CA ILE A 407 7.66 -1.40 -19.52
C ILE A 407 7.19 -0.09 -18.88
N LEU A 408 7.03 -0.10 -17.56
CA LEU A 408 6.68 1.09 -16.78
C LEU A 408 7.92 1.65 -16.12
N LEU A 409 8.18 2.93 -16.30
CA LEU A 409 9.20 3.68 -15.57
C LEU A 409 8.54 4.55 -14.52
N ASN A 410 9.16 4.62 -13.35
CA ASN A 410 8.66 5.32 -12.19
C ASN A 410 9.80 6.02 -11.43
N ARG A 411 9.64 7.31 -11.14
CA ARG A 411 10.54 8.06 -10.26
C ARG A 411 9.85 8.40 -8.94
N ALA A 412 10.51 8.10 -7.82
CA ALA A 412 10.06 8.51 -6.51
C ALA A 412 10.64 9.90 -6.16
N PRO A 413 9.86 10.82 -5.56
CA PRO A 413 8.45 10.69 -5.15
C PRO A 413 7.45 10.85 -6.31
N THR A 414 6.43 9.99 -6.35
CA THR A 414 5.33 10.08 -7.33
C THR A 414 4.25 11.05 -6.87
N LEU A 415 4.33 12.29 -7.33
CA LEU A 415 3.37 13.35 -6.95
C LEU A 415 2.06 13.30 -7.74
N HIS A 416 2.12 12.83 -8.99
CA HIS A 416 1.00 12.82 -9.92
C HIS A 416 1.12 11.64 -10.88
N ARG A 417 0.06 11.34 -11.64
CA ARG A 417 0.00 10.15 -12.50
C ARG A 417 1.14 10.06 -13.53
N LEU A 418 1.64 11.19 -14.01
CA LEU A 418 2.70 11.24 -15.02
C LEU A 418 4.09 10.86 -14.46
N GLY A 419 4.22 10.73 -13.14
CA GLY A 419 5.40 10.14 -12.50
C GLY A 419 5.53 8.63 -12.77
N ILE A 420 4.54 8.01 -13.42
CA ILE A 420 4.60 6.64 -13.94
C ILE A 420 4.14 6.65 -15.39
N GLN A 421 5.00 6.25 -16.32
CA GLN A 421 4.67 6.17 -17.75
C GLN A 421 5.18 4.87 -18.36
N ALA A 422 4.54 4.46 -19.44
CA ALA A 422 4.93 3.30 -20.22
C ALA A 422 5.81 3.68 -21.41
N PHE A 423 6.80 2.84 -21.69
CA PHE A 423 7.72 2.97 -22.79
C PHE A 423 7.94 1.64 -23.50
N LEU A 424 8.31 1.70 -24.77
CA LEU A 424 8.81 0.56 -25.51
C LEU A 424 10.34 0.44 -25.32
N PRO A 425 10.81 -0.66 -24.73
CA PRO A 425 12.24 -0.85 -24.49
C PRO A 425 13.04 -1.10 -25.76
N LYS A 426 14.11 -0.32 -25.94
CA LYS A 426 15.22 -0.58 -26.85
C LYS A 426 16.40 -1.11 -26.05
N LEU A 427 16.92 -2.28 -26.41
CA LEU A 427 18.03 -2.89 -25.68
C LEU A 427 19.33 -2.12 -25.94
N ASN A 428 20.01 -1.69 -24.88
CA ASN A 428 21.34 -1.07 -24.95
C ASN A 428 22.40 -1.94 -24.23
N ASP A 429 23.68 -1.67 -24.52
CA ASP A 429 24.81 -2.37 -23.90
C ASP A 429 25.25 -1.73 -22.57
N PHE A 430 24.71 -0.56 -22.25
CA PHE A 430 24.99 0.14 -21.00
C PHE A 430 24.28 -0.49 -19.80
N LYS A 431 24.66 -0.05 -18.60
CA LYS A 431 24.02 -0.44 -17.33
C LYS A 431 22.96 0.57 -16.85
N THR A 432 22.78 1.65 -17.58
CA THR A 432 21.88 2.76 -17.27
C THR A 432 20.67 2.75 -18.18
N VAL A 433 19.54 3.21 -17.65
CA VAL A 433 18.33 3.41 -18.45
C VAL A 433 18.46 4.73 -19.19
N GLN A 434 18.23 4.71 -20.49
CA GLN A 434 18.22 5.91 -21.31
C GLN A 434 16.80 6.45 -21.42
N LEU A 435 16.65 7.76 -21.23
CA LEU A 435 15.38 8.47 -21.25
C LEU A 435 15.40 9.61 -22.25
N HIS A 436 14.22 9.85 -22.84
CA HIS A 436 13.99 10.99 -23.69
C HIS A 436 13.92 12.29 -22.84
N PRO A 437 14.65 13.36 -23.20
CA PRO A 437 14.73 14.59 -22.40
C PRO A 437 13.38 15.28 -22.16
N LEU A 438 12.49 15.31 -23.16
CA LEU A 438 11.13 15.91 -23.02
C LEU A 438 10.26 15.29 -21.92
N VAL A 439 10.56 14.07 -21.46
CA VAL A 439 9.76 13.42 -20.41
C VAL A 439 10.28 13.76 -19.01
N CYS A 440 11.48 14.32 -18.89
CA CYS A 440 12.10 14.62 -17.61
C CYS A 440 11.26 15.62 -16.78
N SER A 441 10.57 16.56 -17.41
CA SER A 441 9.65 17.50 -16.74
C SER A 441 8.52 16.78 -16.00
N ALA A 442 7.94 15.74 -16.62
CA ALA A 442 6.84 14.96 -16.04
C ALA A 442 7.30 14.12 -14.84
N PHE A 443 8.51 13.55 -14.91
CA PHE A 443 9.11 12.82 -13.78
C PHE A 443 9.76 13.74 -12.74
N ASN A 444 9.88 15.04 -13.05
CA ASN A 444 10.71 16.01 -12.35
C ASN A 444 12.19 15.55 -12.22
N ALA A 445 12.68 14.78 -13.20
CA ALA A 445 13.93 14.05 -13.15
C ALA A 445 15.11 14.86 -13.68
N ASP A 446 16.25 14.69 -13.04
CA ASP A 446 17.56 15.19 -13.43
C ASP A 446 18.55 14.04 -13.70
N PHE A 447 19.74 14.36 -14.20
CA PHE A 447 20.74 13.36 -14.60
C PHE A 447 22.00 13.41 -13.72
N ASP A 448 21.85 13.77 -12.45
CA ASP A 448 22.93 13.92 -11.45
C ASP A 448 23.21 12.64 -10.62
N GLY A 449 22.59 11.52 -10.99
CA GLY A 449 22.65 10.25 -10.24
C GLY A 449 21.28 9.70 -9.86
N ASP A 450 20.24 10.42 -10.25
CA ASP A 450 18.83 10.06 -10.17
C ASP A 450 18.53 8.63 -10.65
N GLN A 451 17.60 7.95 -9.96
CA GLN A 451 17.27 6.55 -10.20
C GLN A 451 15.79 6.36 -10.48
N MET A 452 15.48 5.51 -11.46
CA MET A 452 14.11 5.10 -11.76
C MET A 452 13.88 3.62 -11.51
N ALA A 453 12.69 3.31 -11.01
CA ALA A 453 12.19 1.95 -10.91
C ALA A 453 11.56 1.53 -12.24
N ILE A 454 11.76 0.26 -12.59
CA ILE A 454 11.27 -0.38 -13.80
C ILE A 454 10.30 -1.48 -13.37
N HIS A 455 9.13 -1.55 -14.00
CA HIS A 455 8.16 -2.62 -13.78
C HIS A 455 7.70 -3.23 -15.10
N VAL A 456 7.51 -4.55 -15.11
CA VAL A 456 7.05 -5.27 -16.32
C VAL A 456 5.59 -5.71 -16.17
N PRO A 457 4.66 -5.22 -17.02
CA PRO A 457 3.28 -5.70 -17.04
C PRO A 457 3.20 -7.12 -17.62
N LEU A 458 2.67 -8.08 -16.86
CA LEU A 458 2.68 -9.49 -17.28
C LEU A 458 1.40 -9.93 -17.98
N SER A 459 0.22 -9.53 -17.49
CA SER A 459 -1.05 -9.93 -18.08
C SER A 459 -1.33 -9.16 -19.37
N ILE A 460 -2.15 -9.73 -20.25
CA ILE A 460 -2.49 -9.10 -21.55
C ILE A 460 -3.23 -7.79 -21.31
N GLU A 461 -4.12 -7.76 -20.31
CA GLU A 461 -4.87 -6.57 -19.91
C GLU A 461 -3.92 -5.47 -19.42
N SER A 462 -2.95 -5.82 -18.55
CA SER A 462 -1.97 -4.85 -18.04
C SER A 462 -1.04 -4.32 -19.14
N GLN A 463 -0.70 -5.13 -20.13
CA GLN A 463 0.07 -4.69 -21.29
C GLN A 463 -0.75 -3.76 -22.18
N ALA A 464 -2.04 -4.03 -22.37
CA ALA A 464 -2.95 -3.16 -23.12
C ALA A 464 -3.15 -1.81 -22.43
N GLU A 465 -3.38 -1.80 -21.11
CA GLU A 465 -3.47 -0.58 -20.30
C GLU A 465 -2.20 0.25 -20.41
N ALA A 466 -1.03 -0.38 -20.29
CA ALA A 466 0.25 0.32 -20.44
C ALA A 466 0.38 0.98 -21.81
N ARG A 467 -0.05 0.29 -22.88
CA ARG A 467 0.11 0.75 -24.26
C ARG A 467 -0.90 1.81 -24.68
N LEU A 468 -2.14 1.71 -24.20
CA LEU A 468 -3.22 2.62 -24.57
C LEU A 468 -3.29 3.85 -23.65
N LEU A 469 -3.17 3.64 -22.34
CA LEU A 469 -3.41 4.69 -21.35
C LEU A 469 -2.12 5.32 -20.84
N MET A 470 -1.07 4.53 -20.62
CA MET A 470 0.14 5.01 -19.93
C MET A 470 1.30 5.37 -20.84
N LEU A 471 1.21 5.12 -22.15
CA LEU A 471 2.28 5.40 -23.09
C LEU A 471 2.66 6.89 -23.07
N ALA A 472 3.96 7.20 -23.05
CA ALA A 472 4.43 8.57 -22.91
C ALA A 472 3.91 9.51 -24.01
N SER A 473 3.78 9.02 -25.25
CA SER A 473 3.22 9.79 -26.38
C SER A 473 1.78 10.26 -26.17
N ASN A 474 0.99 9.53 -25.37
CA ASN A 474 -0.42 9.84 -25.15
C ASN A 474 -0.59 10.83 -23.98
N ASN A 475 0.47 11.07 -23.20
CA ASN A 475 0.44 11.75 -21.91
C ASN A 475 1.26 13.05 -21.90
N TRP A 476 1.13 13.86 -22.94
CA TRP A 476 1.86 15.12 -23.10
C TRP A 476 1.19 16.33 -22.43
N LEU A 477 -0.07 16.20 -22.00
CA LEU A 477 -0.82 17.23 -21.27
C LEU A 477 -0.86 16.98 -19.76
N SER A 478 -0.78 18.05 -18.98
CA SER A 478 -0.99 18.01 -17.54
C SER A 478 -2.46 17.75 -17.22
N PRO A 479 -2.79 16.74 -16.39
CA PRO A 479 -4.17 16.48 -16.00
C PRO A 479 -4.78 17.58 -15.13
N ALA A 480 -3.97 18.44 -14.51
CA ALA A 480 -4.46 19.49 -13.62
C ALA A 480 -5.03 20.69 -14.40
N ASN A 481 -4.32 21.14 -15.43
CA ASN A 481 -4.59 22.42 -16.09
C ASN A 481 -4.81 22.28 -17.61
N GLY A 482 -4.57 21.10 -18.19
CA GLY A 482 -4.62 20.90 -19.64
C GLY A 482 -3.45 21.55 -20.41
N SER A 483 -2.49 22.16 -19.73
CA SER A 483 -1.28 22.71 -20.35
C SER A 483 -0.32 21.59 -20.79
N PRO A 484 0.47 21.77 -21.86
CA PRO A 484 1.50 20.82 -22.24
C PRO A 484 2.56 20.73 -21.14
N ILE A 485 2.94 19.52 -20.76
CA ILE A 485 3.99 19.27 -19.75
C ILE A 485 5.30 18.87 -20.39
N MET A 486 5.24 18.20 -21.54
CA MET A 486 6.40 17.78 -22.33
C MET A 486 6.84 18.93 -23.24
N THR A 487 7.20 20.04 -22.62
CA THR A 487 7.67 21.24 -23.30
C THR A 487 9.17 21.20 -23.52
N LEU A 488 9.66 21.98 -24.49
CA LEU A 488 11.08 22.19 -24.72
C LEU A 488 11.70 22.88 -23.50
N THR A 489 12.87 22.41 -23.06
CA THR A 489 13.58 22.90 -21.87
C THR A 489 15.03 23.26 -22.20
N GLN A 490 15.59 24.24 -21.47
CA GLN A 490 17.02 24.58 -21.45
C GLN A 490 17.63 24.68 -22.86
N ASP A 491 18.49 23.74 -23.25
CA ASP A 491 19.25 23.74 -24.51
C ASP A 491 18.35 23.77 -25.75
N MET A 492 17.21 23.10 -25.71
CA MET A 492 16.25 23.10 -26.83
C MET A 492 15.67 24.51 -27.05
N VAL A 493 15.35 25.21 -25.95
CA VAL A 493 14.83 26.57 -26.01
C VAL A 493 15.93 27.53 -26.46
N LEU A 494 17.15 27.39 -25.94
CA LEU A 494 18.28 28.22 -26.32
C LEU A 494 18.63 28.05 -27.80
N GLY A 495 18.62 26.83 -28.32
CA GLY A 495 18.86 26.54 -29.73
C GLY A 495 17.82 27.19 -30.65
N ILE A 496 16.53 27.04 -30.34
CA ILE A 496 15.44 27.67 -31.12
C ILE A 496 15.50 29.20 -31.00
N TYR A 497 15.78 29.71 -29.80
CA TYR A 497 15.97 31.14 -29.58
C TYR A 497 17.12 31.66 -30.44
N PHE A 498 18.28 31.00 -30.42
CA PHE A 498 19.44 31.37 -31.22
C PHE A 498 19.17 31.33 -32.74
N LEU A 499 18.40 30.34 -33.20
CA LEU A 499 17.96 30.22 -34.60
C LEU A 499 17.00 31.35 -35.02
N THR A 500 16.17 31.83 -34.10
CA THR A 500 15.12 32.82 -34.39
C THR A 500 15.49 34.26 -34.03
N LEU A 501 16.66 34.45 -33.40
CA LEU A 501 17.24 35.74 -33.06
C LEU A 501 17.46 36.62 -34.28
N GLU A 502 17.27 37.93 -34.09
CA GLU A 502 17.52 38.96 -35.09
C GLU A 502 18.82 39.68 -34.75
N ASN A 503 19.79 39.70 -35.67
CA ASN A 503 21.01 40.44 -35.45
C ASN A 503 20.99 41.77 -36.22
N LEU A 504 20.62 42.85 -35.51
CA LEU A 504 20.59 44.20 -36.09
C LEU A 504 21.99 44.71 -36.49
N SER A 505 23.06 44.23 -35.84
CA SER A 505 24.42 44.71 -36.15
C SER A 505 24.91 44.28 -37.53
N LEU A 506 24.55 43.07 -37.99
CA LEU A 506 24.85 42.58 -39.34
C LEU A 506 24.07 43.35 -40.42
N PHE A 507 22.88 43.84 -40.09
CA PHE A 507 22.08 44.70 -40.98
C PHE A 507 22.77 46.03 -41.25
N ASN A 508 23.44 46.61 -40.24
CA ASN A 508 24.13 47.89 -40.37
C ASN A 508 25.50 47.77 -41.06
N LEU A 509 26.15 46.61 -41.00
CA LEU A 509 27.46 46.35 -41.63
C LEU A 509 27.36 46.10 -43.14
N PHE A 510 26.28 45.45 -43.58
CA PHE A 510 26.05 45.15 -44.98
C PHE A 510 24.77 45.85 -45.44
N ASN A 511 24.91 47.04 -46.05
CA ASN A 511 23.83 47.75 -46.77
C ASN A 511 23.29 46.98 -48.00
N LYS A 512 23.41 45.65 -48.04
CA LYS A 512 22.98 44.77 -49.12
C LYS A 512 21.69 44.08 -48.71
N PHE A 513 20.61 44.43 -49.41
CA PHE A 513 19.36 43.68 -49.34
C PHE A 513 19.50 42.39 -50.14
N PHE A 514 19.31 41.25 -49.48
CA PHE A 514 19.27 39.94 -50.14
C PHE A 514 17.81 39.56 -50.45
N TYR A 515 17.54 39.26 -51.72
CA TYR A 515 16.24 38.82 -52.21
C TYR A 515 16.34 37.38 -52.70
N PHE A 516 15.38 36.55 -52.30
CA PHE A 516 15.28 35.15 -52.70
C PHE A 516 13.91 34.84 -53.25
N ASN A 517 13.88 34.06 -54.34
CA ASN A 517 12.63 33.59 -54.92
C ASN A 517 12.09 32.37 -54.20
N ASN A 518 12.96 31.45 -53.77
CA ASN A 518 12.57 30.19 -53.16
C ASN A 518 13.35 29.90 -51.86
N LYS A 519 12.77 29.08 -50.99
CA LYS A 519 13.45 28.57 -49.77
C LYS A 519 14.75 27.84 -50.09
N PHE A 520 14.80 27.09 -51.19
CA PHE A 520 16.00 26.37 -51.65
C PHE A 520 17.19 27.29 -51.91
N ASP A 521 16.96 28.47 -52.50
CA ASP A 521 18.04 29.42 -52.80
C ASP A 521 18.66 29.98 -51.52
N VAL A 522 17.83 30.13 -50.46
CA VAL A 522 18.27 30.56 -49.14
C VAL A 522 19.19 29.49 -48.53
N PHE A 523 18.82 28.20 -48.60
CA PHE A 523 19.66 27.12 -48.10
C PHE A 523 20.97 27.01 -48.85
N LEU A 524 20.96 27.11 -50.18
CA LEU A 524 22.18 27.14 -50.99
C LEU A 524 23.10 28.32 -50.63
N ALA A 525 22.53 29.47 -50.29
CA ALA A 525 23.30 30.64 -49.89
C ALA A 525 23.87 30.52 -48.46
N LEU A 526 23.14 29.86 -47.55
CA LEU A 526 23.63 29.48 -46.22
C LEU A 526 24.79 28.47 -46.33
N GLU A 527 24.64 27.41 -47.11
CA GLU A 527 25.67 26.37 -47.28
C GLU A 527 26.97 26.91 -47.90
N ARG A 528 26.87 27.99 -48.67
CA ARG A 528 28.01 28.68 -49.29
C ARG A 528 28.57 29.83 -48.44
N ASP A 529 28.14 29.94 -47.18
CA ASP A 529 28.53 30.98 -46.21
C ASP A 529 28.35 32.43 -46.73
N LYS A 530 27.46 32.64 -47.70
CA LYS A 530 27.18 33.99 -48.24
C LYS A 530 26.30 34.81 -47.30
N ILE A 531 25.53 34.12 -46.45
CA ILE A 531 24.49 34.63 -45.59
C ILE A 531 24.62 33.89 -44.26
N SER A 532 24.47 34.57 -43.14
CA SER A 532 24.41 33.94 -41.82
C SER A 532 22.96 33.66 -41.39
N MET A 533 22.77 32.72 -40.46
CA MET A 533 21.45 32.28 -39.98
C MET A 533 20.55 33.42 -39.47
N GLN A 534 21.14 34.51 -38.97
CA GLN A 534 20.45 35.64 -38.34
C GLN A 534 20.36 36.88 -39.24
N THR A 535 20.88 36.81 -40.48
CA THR A 535 20.76 37.93 -41.42
C THR A 535 19.33 38.10 -41.94
N PHE A 536 18.95 39.34 -42.20
CA PHE A 536 17.65 39.64 -42.80
C PHE A 536 17.66 39.35 -44.30
N ILE A 537 16.63 38.65 -44.74
CA ILE A 537 16.39 38.31 -46.14
C ILE A 537 14.95 38.61 -46.51
N TRP A 538 14.72 38.91 -47.78
CA TRP A 538 13.38 39.03 -48.36
C TRP A 538 13.08 37.79 -49.17
N LEU A 539 12.11 37.00 -48.71
CA LEU A 539 11.68 35.78 -49.39
C LEU A 539 10.35 36.04 -50.10
N LYS A 540 10.29 35.70 -51.39
CA LYS A 540 9.04 35.72 -52.15
C LYS A 540 8.07 34.68 -51.59
N LEU A 541 6.86 35.10 -51.26
CA LEU A 541 5.77 34.19 -50.93
C LEU A 541 5.30 33.48 -52.19
N GLN A 542 5.23 32.16 -52.14
CA GLN A 542 4.41 31.42 -53.09
C GLN A 542 2.98 31.41 -52.52
N ASN A 543 2.06 32.06 -53.24
CA ASN A 543 0.65 32.21 -52.86
C ASN A 543 -0.07 30.86 -52.78
N HIS A 544 0.09 30.12 -51.68
CA HIS A 544 -0.86 29.12 -51.24
C HIS A 544 -0.76 28.99 -49.71
N PHE A 545 -1.89 29.22 -49.02
CA PHE A 545 -2.16 28.95 -47.59
C PHE A 545 -1.81 30.02 -46.53
N PHE A 546 -2.26 31.26 -46.70
CA PHE A 546 -2.59 32.11 -45.55
C PHE A 546 -4.00 32.69 -45.76
N SER A 547 -5.03 31.94 -45.37
CA SER A 547 -6.41 32.41 -45.38
C SER A 547 -7.06 32.49 -43.99
N GLU A 548 -6.34 32.28 -42.89
CA GLU A 548 -6.97 32.29 -41.54
C GLU A 548 -6.16 32.94 -40.39
N ILE A 549 -5.15 33.77 -40.67
CA ILE A 549 -4.47 34.58 -39.63
C ILE A 549 -4.50 36.06 -40.03
N GLU A 550 -5.70 36.59 -40.25
CA GLU A 550 -5.96 38.04 -40.33
C GLU A 550 -6.38 38.57 -38.96
N SER A 551 -5.47 38.55 -37.99
CA SER A 551 -5.53 39.49 -36.87
C SER A 551 -4.16 39.50 -36.20
N TYR A 552 -3.55 40.68 -36.14
CA TYR A 552 -2.26 40.99 -35.50
C TYR A 552 -1.00 40.66 -36.30
N GLN A 553 -0.72 41.44 -37.34
CA GLN A 553 0.55 42.18 -37.48
C GLN A 553 0.46 43.17 -38.64
N SER A 554 0.83 44.42 -38.38
CA SER A 554 0.87 45.52 -39.34
C SER A 554 1.86 45.21 -40.48
N PHE A 555 1.34 44.84 -41.66
CA PHE A 555 2.13 44.78 -42.88
C PHE A 555 2.68 46.18 -43.19
N ILE A 556 4.00 46.34 -43.13
CA ILE A 556 4.67 47.52 -43.69
C ILE A 556 4.67 47.34 -45.21
N LYS A 557 3.67 47.93 -45.88
CA LYS A 557 3.73 48.16 -47.33
C LYS A 557 4.85 49.19 -47.57
N LEU A 558 6.03 48.72 -47.96
CA LEU A 558 7.06 49.61 -48.50
C LEU A 558 6.57 50.10 -49.88
N ASN A 559 5.97 51.30 -49.90
CA ASN A 559 5.79 52.04 -51.14
C ASN A 559 7.18 52.39 -51.68
N VAL A 560 7.67 51.59 -52.64
CA VAL A 560 8.86 51.92 -53.42
C VAL A 560 8.47 53.03 -54.40
N GLN A 561 8.40 54.26 -53.89
CA GLN A 561 8.41 55.48 -54.71
C GLN A 561 9.65 56.28 -54.35
N GLU A 562 10.83 55.79 -54.73
CA GLU A 562 11.98 56.66 -54.98
C GLU A 562 13.01 55.95 -55.89
N LYS A 563 12.81 56.18 -57.19
CA LYS A 563 13.78 56.23 -58.29
C LYS A 563 14.99 55.27 -58.23
N ILE A 564 14.79 54.03 -58.69
CA ILE A 564 15.75 53.38 -59.61
C ILE A 564 14.94 52.87 -60.80
N LEU A 565 15.21 53.45 -61.97
CA LEU A 565 14.62 53.09 -63.26
C LEU A 565 14.97 51.64 -63.62
N ILE A 566 14.06 50.71 -63.38
CA ILE A 566 13.97 49.46 -64.15
C ILE A 566 12.69 49.56 -64.97
N LYS A 567 12.86 49.61 -66.30
CA LYS A 567 11.79 49.75 -67.29
C LYS A 567 10.65 48.76 -67.00
N LYS A 568 9.45 49.32 -66.88
CA LYS A 568 8.17 48.61 -66.84
C LYS A 568 8.08 47.61 -68.00
N ILE A 569 7.90 46.34 -67.67
CA ILE A 569 7.20 45.36 -68.48
C ILE A 569 6.00 44.95 -67.64
N ASP A 570 4.82 45.04 -68.25
CA ASP A 570 3.52 44.75 -67.65
C ASP A 570 3.47 43.32 -67.09
N LEU A 571 3.39 43.18 -65.77
CA LEU A 571 2.93 41.97 -65.09
C LEU A 571 1.98 42.38 -63.96
N LYS A 572 0.70 42.00 -64.11
CA LYS A 572 -0.37 42.14 -63.10
C LYS A 572 -0.20 41.11 -61.95
N GLU A 573 1.00 41.01 -61.38
CA GLU A 573 1.24 40.13 -60.23
C GLU A 573 1.93 40.93 -59.13
N SER A 574 1.17 41.28 -58.08
CA SER A 574 1.76 41.78 -56.84
C SER A 574 2.49 40.61 -56.17
N PHE A 575 3.81 40.62 -56.26
CA PHE A 575 4.64 39.65 -55.54
C PHE A 575 4.84 40.12 -54.10
N ASP A 576 4.21 39.42 -53.16
CA ASP A 576 4.39 39.70 -51.74
C ASP A 576 5.71 39.08 -51.26
N PHE A 577 6.58 39.90 -50.68
CA PHE A 577 7.82 39.46 -50.04
C PHE A 577 7.66 39.55 -48.52
N ILE A 578 8.02 38.49 -47.79
CA ILE A 578 8.14 38.53 -46.34
C ILE A 578 9.60 38.78 -45.97
N ARG A 579 9.81 39.68 -45.02
CA ARG A 579 11.09 39.85 -44.34
C ARG A 579 11.23 38.80 -43.25
N THR A 580 12.17 37.87 -43.42
CA THR A 580 12.47 36.81 -42.44
C THR A 580 13.98 36.64 -42.27
N THR A 581 14.39 35.68 -41.44
CA THR A 581 15.77 35.19 -41.36
C THR A 581 15.84 33.75 -41.88
N PRO A 582 17.01 33.29 -42.37
CA PRO A 582 17.19 31.90 -42.74
C PRO A 582 16.89 30.93 -41.60
N GLY A 583 17.27 31.25 -40.36
CA GLY A 583 17.00 30.40 -39.19
C GLY A 583 15.50 30.23 -38.88
N ARG A 584 14.67 31.26 -39.11
CA ARG A 584 13.20 31.15 -39.02
C ARG A 584 12.63 30.24 -40.11
N ILE A 585 13.20 30.24 -41.31
CA ILE A 585 12.78 29.36 -42.40
C ILE A 585 13.10 27.90 -42.07
N VAL A 586 14.29 27.63 -41.50
CA VAL A 586 14.67 26.30 -41.02
C VAL A 586 13.68 25.81 -39.96
N PHE A 587 13.35 26.66 -38.99
CA PHE A 587 12.41 26.33 -37.94
C PHE A 587 10.98 26.08 -38.47
N ASP A 588 10.48 26.94 -39.36
CA ASP A 588 9.17 26.76 -40.02
C ASP A 588 9.14 25.48 -40.86
N GLN A 589 10.23 25.14 -41.55
CA GLN A 589 10.32 23.88 -42.28
C GLN A 589 10.25 22.67 -41.34
N ALA A 590 10.97 22.70 -40.21
CA ALA A 590 10.89 21.62 -39.22
C ALA A 590 9.47 21.43 -38.65
N ILE A 591 8.73 22.53 -38.48
CA ILE A 591 7.31 22.45 -38.08
C ILE A 591 6.46 21.82 -39.19
N ARG A 592 6.66 22.22 -40.45
CA ARG A 592 5.91 21.68 -41.61
C ARG A 592 6.23 20.23 -41.94
N GLU A 593 7.44 19.76 -41.63
CA GLU A 593 7.78 18.34 -41.78
C GLU A 593 7.12 17.46 -40.70
N PHE A 594 6.74 18.08 -39.57
CA PHE A 594 6.07 17.39 -38.47
C PHE A 594 4.53 17.38 -38.60
N LEU A 595 3.94 18.47 -39.12
CA LEU A 595 2.51 18.59 -39.43
C LEU A 595 2.15 17.83 -40.71
#